data_AF-A0A1F1F4P5-F1
#
_entry.id   AF-A0A1F1F4P5-F1
#
_cell.length_a   1.000
_cell.length_b   1.000
_cell.length_c   1.000
_cell.angle_alpha   90.00
_cell.angle_beta   90.00
_cell.angle_gamma   90.00
#
_symmetry.space_group_name_H-M   'P 1'
#
loop_
_entity.id
_entity.type
_entity.pdbx_description
1 polymer ?
#
loop_
_entity_poly.entity_id
_entity_poly.type
_entity_poly.pdbx_seq_one_letter_code
_entity_poly.pdbx_strand_id
1 'polypeptide(L)'
;MASQARLGRPTGPRPGFSRDDVVDAALEIGIAEFTLTATAKQMGVAVSGLYRTISSREDLLAACLERIAAQIEVPRPGKRWPDTVRAHAEAVWEMLERYPGLAGVIMGVPWAHQLFAAPVAQACQALIEGGLEADEAGVVLDFVGDTVISTHAQIEVMRSPAGRPELPAPLPGHESGESASGTGRGGATGLEETSRFAAAVGNPPLPEALTPNESWLERGGLDRKIEIIIRGVAAGLSPSATDTGGQSASGGDVSGQR
;
A
#
# COMPACT_ATOMS: atom_id res chain seq x y z
N MET A 1 20.78 -61.59 7.54
CA MET A 1 19.89 -61.23 6.42
C MET A 1 18.62 -60.60 6.99
N ALA A 2 18.41 -59.30 6.78
CA ALA A 2 17.11 -58.65 6.96
C ALA A 2 17.05 -57.47 5.98
N SER A 3 16.14 -57.58 5.01
CA SER A 3 15.98 -56.68 3.87
C SER A 3 15.22 -55.42 4.29
N GLN A 4 15.84 -54.24 4.14
CA GLN A 4 15.13 -52.97 4.22
C GLN A 4 14.25 -52.80 2.98
N ALA A 5 12.93 -52.81 3.16
CA ALA A 5 11.99 -52.43 2.13
C ALA A 5 12.12 -50.93 1.86
N ARG A 6 12.52 -50.56 0.63
CA ARG A 6 12.50 -49.17 0.16
C ARG A 6 11.05 -48.70 0.06
N LEU A 7 10.71 -47.68 0.84
CA LEU A 7 9.48 -46.90 0.66
C LEU A 7 9.51 -46.28 -0.74
N GLY A 8 8.57 -46.69 -1.58
CA GLY A 8 8.41 -46.17 -2.93
C GLY A 8 8.12 -44.67 -2.91
N ARG A 9 8.80 -43.94 -3.79
CA ARG A 9 8.53 -42.52 -4.07
C ARG A 9 7.13 -42.44 -4.73
N PRO A 10 6.22 -41.55 -4.32
CA PRO A 10 4.95 -41.41 -5.01
C PRO A 10 5.18 -40.95 -6.45
N THR A 11 4.94 -41.84 -7.42
CA THR A 11 5.01 -41.60 -8.87
C THR A 11 3.59 -41.43 -9.42
N GLY A 12 2.87 -40.44 -8.92
CA GLY A 12 1.67 -39.92 -9.60
C GLY A 12 2.07 -38.83 -10.61
N PRO A 13 1.23 -38.54 -11.63
CA PRO A 13 1.41 -37.34 -12.44
C PRO A 13 1.52 -36.12 -11.53
N ARG A 14 2.45 -35.19 -11.81
CA ARG A 14 2.55 -33.93 -11.07
C ARG A 14 1.15 -33.27 -11.03
N PRO A 15 0.74 -32.64 -9.92
CA PRO A 15 -0.45 -31.79 -9.92
C PRO A 15 -0.36 -30.83 -11.12
N GLY A 16 -1.43 -30.71 -11.90
CA GLY A 16 -1.41 -29.93 -13.15
C GLY A 16 -1.04 -28.45 -12.96
N PHE A 17 -1.12 -27.94 -11.73
CA PHE A 17 -0.62 -26.65 -11.25
C PHE A 17 -0.60 -26.65 -9.71
N SER A 18 0.12 -25.70 -9.13
CA SER A 18 0.30 -25.46 -7.69
C SER A 18 -0.51 -24.25 -7.20
N ARG A 19 -0.57 -24.03 -5.88
CA ARG A 19 -1.18 -22.82 -5.30
C ARG A 19 -0.42 -21.55 -5.74
N ASP A 20 0.89 -21.64 -5.89
CA ASP A 20 1.72 -20.50 -6.32
C ASP A 20 1.38 -20.07 -7.74
N ASP A 21 1.14 -21.01 -8.65
CA ASP A 21 0.73 -20.72 -10.03
C ASP A 21 -0.63 -19.99 -10.07
N VAL A 22 -1.55 -20.32 -9.16
CA VAL A 22 -2.86 -19.62 -9.05
C VAL A 22 -2.68 -18.19 -8.53
N VAL A 23 -1.81 -18.01 -7.55
CA VAL A 23 -1.50 -16.68 -6.99
C VAL A 23 -0.80 -15.80 -8.02
N ASP A 24 0.16 -16.34 -8.79
CA ASP A 24 0.84 -15.61 -9.86
C ASP A 24 -0.16 -15.18 -10.93
N ALA A 25 -1.02 -16.08 -11.40
CA ALA A 25 -2.07 -15.75 -12.36
C ALA A 25 -3.06 -14.68 -11.83
N ALA A 26 -3.37 -14.69 -10.53
CA ALA A 26 -4.22 -13.68 -9.93
C ALA A 26 -3.53 -12.30 -9.83
N LEU A 27 -2.25 -12.28 -9.44
CA LEU A 27 -1.45 -11.05 -9.37
C LEU A 27 -1.16 -10.46 -10.76
N GLU A 28 -0.99 -11.30 -11.79
CA GLU A 28 -0.88 -10.86 -13.19
C GLU A 28 -2.15 -10.16 -13.69
N ILE A 29 -3.33 -10.61 -13.26
CA ILE A 29 -4.61 -9.94 -13.58
C ILE A 29 -4.73 -8.63 -12.80
N GLY A 30 -4.27 -8.62 -11.54
CA GLY A 30 -4.32 -7.47 -10.64
C GLY A 30 -5.11 -7.77 -9.37
N ILE A 31 -4.58 -7.32 -8.24
CA ILE A 31 -5.09 -7.64 -6.89
C ILE A 31 -6.53 -7.18 -6.65
N ALA A 32 -6.93 -6.06 -7.26
CA ALA A 32 -8.30 -5.52 -7.16
C ALA A 32 -9.26 -6.16 -8.18
N GLU A 33 -8.75 -6.68 -9.30
CA GLU A 33 -9.54 -7.03 -10.49
C GLU A 33 -9.76 -8.53 -10.67
N PHE A 34 -8.92 -9.38 -10.06
CA PHE A 34 -9.00 -10.81 -10.32
C PHE A 34 -10.35 -11.42 -9.90
N THR A 35 -10.80 -12.38 -10.71
CA THR A 35 -11.93 -13.25 -10.43
C THR A 35 -11.51 -14.70 -10.66
N LEU A 36 -12.12 -15.66 -9.97
CA LEU A 36 -11.79 -17.08 -10.14
C LEU A 36 -11.95 -17.54 -11.60
N THR A 37 -12.94 -16.99 -12.32
CA THR A 37 -13.15 -17.25 -13.75
C THR A 37 -12.02 -16.68 -14.60
N ALA A 38 -11.61 -15.43 -14.37
CA ALA A 38 -10.52 -14.82 -15.10
C ALA A 38 -9.18 -15.52 -14.82
N THR A 39 -8.91 -15.87 -13.56
CA THR A 39 -7.72 -16.63 -13.15
C THR A 39 -7.69 -18.01 -13.79
N ALA A 40 -8.81 -18.76 -13.77
CA ALA A 40 -8.88 -20.07 -14.42
C ALA A 40 -8.64 -19.97 -15.93
N LYS A 41 -9.22 -18.95 -16.58
CA LYS A 41 -9.03 -18.66 -18.00
C LYS A 41 -7.56 -18.34 -18.31
N GLN A 42 -6.91 -17.50 -17.51
CA GLN A 42 -5.48 -17.16 -17.63
C GLN A 42 -4.61 -18.43 -17.57
N MET A 43 -4.95 -19.35 -16.66
CA MET A 43 -4.23 -20.62 -16.49
C MET A 43 -4.63 -21.72 -17.52
N GLY A 44 -5.64 -21.48 -18.36
CA GLY A 44 -6.14 -22.48 -19.31
C GLY A 44 -6.82 -23.70 -18.66
N VAL A 45 -7.40 -23.53 -17.46
CA VAL A 45 -8.07 -24.62 -16.71
C VAL A 45 -9.54 -24.30 -16.44
N ALA A 46 -10.32 -25.31 -16.05
CA ALA A 46 -11.66 -25.11 -15.54
C ALA A 46 -11.62 -24.49 -14.12
N VAL A 47 -12.57 -23.62 -13.78
CA VAL A 47 -12.68 -22.99 -12.44
C VAL A 47 -12.76 -24.04 -11.32
N SER A 48 -13.46 -25.15 -11.56
CA SER A 48 -13.52 -26.29 -10.62
C SER A 48 -12.15 -26.87 -10.29
N GLY A 49 -11.17 -26.71 -11.18
CA GLY A 49 -9.80 -27.13 -10.95
C GLY A 49 -9.08 -26.29 -9.90
N LEU A 50 -9.36 -24.98 -9.82
CA LEU A 50 -8.71 -24.06 -8.86
C LEU A 50 -9.00 -24.48 -7.42
N TYR A 51 -10.20 -24.98 -7.14
CA TYR A 51 -10.61 -25.40 -5.80
C TYR A 51 -9.81 -26.60 -5.24
N ARG A 52 -8.92 -27.21 -6.03
CA ARG A 52 -7.96 -28.21 -5.52
C ARG A 52 -6.79 -27.58 -4.75
N THR A 53 -6.51 -26.30 -4.97
CA THR A 53 -5.36 -25.58 -4.38
C THR A 53 -5.78 -24.41 -3.48
N ILE A 54 -6.99 -23.89 -3.69
CA ILE A 54 -7.59 -22.80 -2.89
C ILE A 54 -8.98 -23.18 -2.38
N SER A 55 -9.39 -22.61 -1.25
CA SER A 55 -10.69 -22.89 -0.63
C SER A 55 -11.78 -21.90 -1.04
N SER A 56 -11.40 -20.65 -1.37
CA SER A 56 -12.32 -19.60 -1.82
C SER A 56 -11.57 -18.48 -2.56
N ARG A 57 -12.30 -17.46 -3.03
CA ARG A 57 -11.68 -16.24 -3.57
C ARG A 57 -10.90 -15.49 -2.49
N GLU A 58 -11.42 -15.47 -1.27
CA GLU A 58 -10.80 -14.83 -0.10
C GLU A 58 -9.50 -15.54 0.29
N ASP A 59 -9.47 -16.88 0.22
CA ASP A 59 -8.25 -17.68 0.43
C ASP A 59 -7.16 -17.32 -0.60
N LEU A 60 -7.56 -17.12 -1.86
CA LEU A 60 -6.65 -16.65 -2.91
C LEU A 60 -6.20 -15.20 -2.66
N LEU A 61 -7.11 -14.30 -2.27
CA LEU A 61 -6.77 -12.91 -1.93
C LEU A 61 -5.75 -12.86 -0.77
N ALA A 62 -5.96 -13.66 0.27
CA ALA A 62 -5.04 -13.75 1.40
C ALA A 62 -3.65 -14.23 0.94
N ALA A 63 -3.58 -15.26 0.11
CA ALA A 63 -2.31 -15.76 -0.43
C ALA A 63 -1.60 -14.72 -1.32
N CYS A 64 -2.34 -13.94 -2.10
CA CYS A 64 -1.78 -12.82 -2.86
C CYS A 64 -1.20 -11.74 -1.94
N LEU A 65 -1.94 -11.34 -0.90
CA LEU A 65 -1.50 -10.33 0.06
C LEU A 65 -0.30 -10.80 0.88
N GLU A 66 -0.25 -12.07 1.28
CA GLU A 66 0.92 -12.69 1.94
C GLU A 66 2.17 -12.62 1.03
N ARG A 67 2.01 -12.90 -0.26
CA ARG A 67 3.10 -12.79 -1.25
C ARG A 67 3.57 -11.36 -1.44
N ILE A 68 2.66 -10.39 -1.41
CA ILE A 68 3.01 -8.96 -1.48
C ILE A 68 3.74 -8.54 -0.19
N ALA A 69 3.20 -8.89 0.98
CA ALA A 69 3.79 -8.56 2.28
C ALA A 69 5.22 -9.11 2.42
N ALA A 70 5.49 -10.32 1.90
CA ALA A 70 6.80 -10.93 1.92
C ALA A 70 7.86 -10.21 1.05
N GLN A 71 7.44 -9.35 0.12
CA GLN A 71 8.34 -8.59 -0.77
C GLN A 71 8.65 -7.19 -0.25
N ILE A 72 8.02 -6.76 0.85
CA ILE A 72 8.27 -5.43 1.41
C ILE A 72 9.67 -5.39 1.99
N GLU A 73 10.51 -4.52 1.42
CA GLU A 73 11.81 -4.20 1.99
C GLU A 73 11.62 -3.25 3.17
N VAL A 74 11.86 -3.77 4.37
CA VAL A 74 11.79 -2.94 5.59
C VAL A 74 13.02 -2.03 5.66
N PRO A 75 12.88 -0.75 6.05
CA PRO A 75 14.01 0.15 6.25
C PRO A 75 15.08 -0.46 7.15
N ARG A 76 16.35 -0.37 6.71
CA ARG A 76 17.48 -0.90 7.49
C ARG A 76 17.59 -0.19 8.85
N PRO A 77 17.88 -0.93 9.93
CA PRO A 77 18.11 -0.33 11.24
C PRO A 77 19.36 0.57 11.28
N GLY A 78 19.43 1.44 12.30
CA GLY A 78 20.58 2.33 12.55
C GLY A 78 20.52 3.73 11.89
N LYS A 79 19.40 4.07 11.24
CA LYS A 79 19.11 5.45 10.80
C LYS A 79 18.40 6.21 11.91
N ARG A 80 18.48 7.55 11.88
CA ARG A 80 17.64 8.40 12.73
C ARG A 80 16.17 8.19 12.37
N TRP A 81 15.28 8.23 13.36
CA TRP A 81 13.87 7.97 13.14
C TRP A 81 13.21 8.78 11.99
N PRO A 82 13.54 10.07 11.71
CA PRO A 82 12.91 10.78 10.58
C PRO A 82 13.24 10.15 9.24
N ASP A 83 14.47 9.64 9.09
CA ASP A 83 14.91 8.98 7.86
C ASP A 83 14.29 7.59 7.72
N THR A 84 14.05 6.90 8.83
CA THR A 84 13.28 5.65 8.86
C THR A 84 11.82 5.88 8.45
N VAL A 85 11.18 6.96 8.93
CA VAL A 85 9.82 7.35 8.51
C VAL A 85 9.75 7.58 7.00
N ARG A 86 10.68 8.36 6.44
CA ARG A 86 10.73 8.62 4.98
C ARG A 86 10.94 7.33 4.19
N ALA A 87 11.86 6.47 4.64
CA ALA A 87 12.10 5.19 3.99
C ALA A 87 10.90 4.25 4.07
N HIS A 88 10.16 4.26 5.18
CA HIS A 88 8.92 3.50 5.30
C HIS A 88 7.84 4.02 4.35
N ALA A 89 7.65 5.34 4.29
CA ALA A 89 6.70 5.95 3.35
C ALA A 89 7.03 5.61 1.90
N GLU A 90 8.32 5.63 1.52
CA GLU A 90 8.79 5.19 0.20
C GLU A 90 8.46 3.72 -0.06
N ALA A 91 8.81 2.82 0.86
CA ALA A 91 8.59 1.39 0.70
C ALA A 91 7.10 1.04 0.52
N VAL A 92 6.22 1.70 1.30
CA VAL A 92 4.77 1.55 1.14
C VAL A 92 4.31 2.13 -0.20
N TRP A 93 4.81 3.30 -0.60
CA TRP A 93 4.47 3.92 -1.88
C TRP A 93 4.86 3.05 -3.07
N GLU A 94 6.10 2.56 -3.12
CA GLU A 94 6.59 1.67 -4.18
C GLU A 94 5.79 0.36 -4.26
N MET A 95 5.39 -0.19 -3.11
CA MET A 95 4.51 -1.37 -3.07
C MET A 95 3.16 -1.07 -3.71
N LEU A 96 2.54 0.07 -3.41
CA LEU A 96 1.24 0.44 -3.96
C LEU A 96 1.31 0.72 -5.46
N GLU A 97 2.37 1.40 -5.94
CA GLU A 97 2.60 1.61 -7.38
C GLU A 97 2.88 0.29 -8.13
N ARG A 98 3.53 -0.69 -7.48
CA ARG A 98 3.75 -2.02 -8.06
C ARG A 98 2.47 -2.84 -8.19
N TYR A 99 1.49 -2.61 -7.31
CA TYR A 99 0.24 -3.36 -7.27
C TYR A 99 -0.97 -2.41 -7.31
N PRO A 100 -1.35 -1.90 -8.49
CA PRO A 100 -2.51 -1.02 -8.63
C PRO A 100 -3.78 -1.59 -8.02
N GLY A 101 -4.53 -0.76 -7.30
CA GLY A 101 -5.73 -1.11 -6.57
C GLY A 101 -5.49 -1.74 -5.19
N LEU A 102 -4.23 -2.01 -4.80
CA LEU A 102 -3.91 -2.54 -3.48
C LEU A 102 -4.36 -1.61 -2.34
N ALA A 103 -4.24 -0.29 -2.51
CA ALA A 103 -4.68 0.67 -1.50
C ALA A 103 -6.19 0.53 -1.21
N GLY A 104 -7.00 0.39 -2.26
CA GLY A 104 -8.43 0.12 -2.14
C GLY A 104 -8.74 -1.22 -1.47
N VAL A 105 -7.96 -2.27 -1.76
CA VAL A 105 -8.09 -3.57 -1.10
C VAL A 105 -7.78 -3.46 0.40
N ILE A 106 -6.68 -2.80 0.78
CA ILE A 106 -6.29 -2.61 2.19
C ILE A 106 -7.37 -1.85 2.96
N MET A 107 -7.92 -0.79 2.38
CA MET A 107 -8.97 0.03 3.01
C MET A 107 -10.34 -0.67 3.04
N GLY A 108 -10.66 -1.47 2.01
CA GLY A 108 -11.99 -2.08 1.83
C GLY A 108 -12.15 -3.46 2.47
N VAL A 109 -11.05 -4.18 2.75
CA VAL A 109 -11.07 -5.54 3.30
C VAL A 109 -10.60 -5.52 4.76
N PRO A 110 -11.50 -5.73 5.75
CA PRO A 110 -11.20 -5.50 7.16
C PRO A 110 -9.96 -6.24 7.71
N TRP A 111 -9.62 -7.40 7.17
CA TRP A 111 -8.50 -8.22 7.65
C TRP A 111 -7.21 -8.03 6.84
N ALA A 112 -7.23 -7.33 5.71
CA ALA A 112 -6.10 -7.30 4.77
C ALA A 112 -4.82 -6.72 5.39
N HIS A 113 -4.95 -5.63 6.15
CA HIS A 113 -3.82 -4.98 6.82
C HIS A 113 -3.07 -5.89 7.82
N GLN A 114 -3.75 -6.90 8.40
CA GLN A 114 -3.13 -7.81 9.37
C GLN A 114 -2.04 -8.69 8.75
N LEU A 115 -2.11 -8.96 7.44
CA LEU A 115 -1.07 -9.72 6.73
C LEU A 115 0.25 -8.95 6.60
N PHE A 116 0.23 -7.64 6.86
CA PHE A 116 1.41 -6.77 6.85
C PHE A 116 1.99 -6.53 8.24
N ALA A 117 1.47 -7.20 9.28
CA ALA A 117 1.89 -6.97 10.66
C ALA A 117 3.39 -7.22 10.90
N ALA A 118 3.99 -8.23 10.26
CA ALA A 118 5.41 -8.53 10.42
C ALA A 118 6.33 -7.44 9.84
N PRO A 119 6.14 -6.97 8.59
CA PRO A 119 6.84 -5.78 8.09
C PRO A 119 6.64 -4.53 8.97
N VAL A 120 5.41 -4.28 9.43
CA VAL A 120 5.07 -3.14 10.29
C VAL A 120 5.80 -3.23 11.63
N ALA A 121 5.84 -4.41 12.25
CA ALA A 121 6.55 -4.62 13.50
C ALA A 121 8.06 -4.35 13.34
N GLN A 122 8.67 -4.78 12.24
CA GLN A 122 10.08 -4.50 11.96
C GLN A 122 10.34 -3.00 11.72
N ALA A 123 9.45 -2.31 11.01
CA ALA A 123 9.55 -0.86 10.83
C ALA A 123 9.42 -0.10 12.17
N CYS A 124 8.51 -0.55 13.04
CA CYS A 124 8.37 -0.02 14.40
C CYS A 124 9.66 -0.21 15.22
N GLN A 125 10.28 -1.38 15.17
CA GLN A 125 11.58 -1.61 15.84
C GLN A 125 12.69 -0.70 15.28
N ALA A 126 12.75 -0.51 13.96
CA ALA A 126 13.73 0.37 13.33
C ALA A 126 13.54 1.85 13.74
N LEU A 127 12.30 2.28 14.03
CA LEU A 127 12.01 3.61 14.56
C LEU A 127 12.46 3.76 16.01
N ILE A 128 12.24 2.73 16.84
CA ILE A 128 12.69 2.69 18.24
C ILE A 128 14.21 2.76 18.32
N GLU A 129 14.92 1.93 17.54
CA GLU A 129 16.38 1.99 17.44
C GLU A 129 16.89 3.33 16.89
N GLY A 130 16.05 4.03 16.10
CA GLY A 130 16.30 5.37 15.59
C GLY A 130 16.04 6.51 16.59
N GLY A 131 15.64 6.19 17.82
CA GLY A 131 15.49 7.13 18.93
C GLY A 131 14.07 7.62 19.21
N LEU A 132 13.02 6.91 18.75
CA LEU A 132 11.64 7.15 19.20
C LEU A 132 11.27 6.24 20.37
N GLU A 133 10.39 6.72 21.23
CA GLU A 133 9.71 5.87 22.21
C GLU A 133 8.72 4.92 21.52
N ALA A 134 8.44 3.77 22.11
CA ALA A 134 7.64 2.72 21.48
C ALA A 134 6.22 3.18 21.09
N ASP A 135 5.56 3.97 21.95
CA ASP A 135 4.22 4.50 21.70
C ASP A 135 4.23 5.49 20.52
N GLU A 136 5.23 6.38 20.47
CA GLU A 136 5.38 7.35 19.38
C GLU A 136 5.76 6.68 18.07
N ALA A 137 6.60 5.64 18.11
CA ALA A 137 6.95 4.82 16.96
C ALA A 137 5.71 4.15 16.35
N GLY A 138 4.81 3.61 17.18
CA GLY A 138 3.54 3.05 16.74
C GLY A 138 2.63 4.11 16.09
N VAL A 139 2.41 5.23 16.78
CA VAL A 139 1.53 6.31 16.31
C VAL A 139 2.03 6.94 15.01
N VAL A 140 3.34 7.22 14.90
CA VAL A 140 3.88 7.83 13.67
C VAL A 140 3.79 6.87 12.50
N LEU A 141 3.99 5.56 12.73
CA LEU A 141 3.93 4.55 11.69
C LEU A 141 2.51 4.38 11.16
N ASP A 142 1.53 4.30 12.07
CA ASP A 142 0.10 4.27 11.75
C ASP A 142 -0.30 5.50 10.92
N PHE A 143 0.04 6.70 11.41
CA PHE A 143 -0.36 7.94 10.76
C PHE A 143 0.29 8.15 9.38
N VAL A 144 1.56 7.76 9.24
CA VAL A 144 2.27 7.78 7.95
C VAL A 144 1.69 6.74 6.99
N GLY A 145 1.46 5.51 7.44
CA GLY A 145 0.86 4.45 6.65
C GLY A 145 -0.50 4.85 6.09
N ASP A 146 -1.39 5.33 6.95
CA ASP A 146 -2.71 5.85 6.56
C ASP A 146 -2.62 6.99 5.55
N THR A 147 -1.69 7.93 5.77
CA THR A 147 -1.49 9.07 4.88
C THR A 147 -1.03 8.61 3.49
N VAL A 148 -0.10 7.66 3.41
CA VAL A 148 0.41 7.10 2.15
C VAL A 148 -0.69 6.33 1.42
N ILE A 149 -1.36 5.40 2.11
CA ILE A 149 -2.40 4.53 1.53
C ILE A 149 -3.58 5.38 1.05
N SER A 150 -4.07 6.31 1.86
CA SER A 150 -5.20 7.18 1.51
C SER A 150 -4.86 8.13 0.36
N THR A 151 -3.65 8.72 0.37
CA THR A 151 -3.22 9.59 -0.73
C THR A 151 -3.07 8.81 -2.03
N HIS A 152 -2.50 7.60 -2.00
CA HIS A 152 -2.39 6.75 -3.17
C HIS A 152 -3.76 6.34 -3.72
N ALA A 153 -4.69 5.90 -2.85
CA ALA A 153 -6.04 5.54 -3.24
C ALA A 153 -6.78 6.71 -3.91
N GLN A 154 -6.64 7.93 -3.37
CA GLN A 154 -7.22 9.13 -3.96
C GLN A 154 -6.62 9.44 -5.34
N ILE A 155 -5.30 9.32 -5.49
CA ILE A 155 -4.61 9.51 -6.76
C ILE A 155 -5.08 8.48 -7.79
N GLU A 156 -5.21 7.21 -7.42
CA GLU A 156 -5.75 6.16 -8.31
C GLU A 156 -7.17 6.48 -8.77
N VAL A 157 -8.04 6.93 -7.87
CA VAL A 157 -9.40 7.37 -8.24
C VAL A 157 -9.37 8.55 -9.20
N MET A 158 -8.49 9.52 -8.99
CA MET A 158 -8.37 10.69 -9.87
C MET A 158 -7.80 10.32 -11.25
N ARG A 159 -6.87 9.36 -11.33
CA ARG A 159 -6.30 8.82 -12.58
C ARG A 159 -7.26 7.91 -13.33
N SER A 160 -8.18 7.25 -12.63
CA SER A 160 -9.09 6.27 -13.21
C SER A 160 -10.09 6.91 -14.17
N PRO A 161 -10.50 6.21 -15.25
CA PRO A 161 -11.62 6.64 -16.07
C PRO A 161 -12.90 6.74 -15.22
N ALA A 162 -13.54 7.92 -15.21
CA ALA A 162 -14.84 8.14 -14.60
C ALA A 162 -15.93 7.50 -15.47
N GLY A 163 -16.09 6.19 -15.35
CA GLY A 163 -17.30 5.51 -15.79
C GLY A 163 -18.41 5.70 -14.76
N ARG A 164 -19.62 6.11 -15.19
CA ARG A 164 -20.82 5.78 -14.41
C ARG A 164 -20.86 4.25 -14.26
N PRO A 165 -21.22 3.69 -13.11
CA PRO A 165 -21.71 2.32 -13.10
C PRO A 165 -22.88 2.30 -14.07
N GLU A 166 -22.78 1.55 -15.18
CA GLU A 166 -23.96 1.22 -15.96
C GLU A 166 -24.93 0.56 -14.97
N LEU A 167 -26.06 1.23 -14.70
CA LEU A 167 -27.21 0.57 -14.08
C LEU A 167 -27.43 -0.70 -14.90
N PRO A 168 -27.58 -1.88 -14.26
CA PRO A 168 -27.81 -3.11 -14.98
C PRO A 168 -28.93 -2.88 -15.98
N ALA A 169 -28.66 -3.12 -17.27
CA ALA A 169 -29.66 -2.98 -18.31
C ALA A 169 -30.94 -3.71 -17.86
N PRO A 170 -32.13 -3.10 -18.01
CA PRO A 170 -33.38 -3.82 -17.78
C PRO A 170 -33.36 -5.12 -18.59
N LEU A 171 -33.80 -6.21 -17.95
CA LEU A 171 -33.82 -7.57 -18.49
C LEU A 171 -34.19 -7.63 -19.98
N PRO A 172 -33.58 -8.53 -20.77
CA PRO A 172 -33.71 -8.53 -22.22
C PRO A 172 -35.15 -8.81 -22.64
N GLY A 173 -35.73 -7.86 -23.36
CA GLY A 173 -37.08 -7.96 -23.89
C GLY A 173 -37.56 -6.72 -24.63
N HIS A 174 -36.72 -6.01 -25.38
CA HIS A 174 -37.15 -5.13 -26.46
C HIS A 174 -35.98 -4.85 -27.40
N GLU A 175 -36.12 -5.29 -28.66
CA GLU A 175 -35.23 -4.90 -29.74
C GLU A 175 -35.40 -3.40 -30.01
N SER A 176 -34.30 -2.65 -30.00
CA SER A 176 -34.20 -1.44 -30.81
C SER A 176 -32.76 -1.30 -31.28
N GLY A 177 -32.64 -1.30 -32.61
CA GLY A 177 -31.38 -1.25 -33.33
C GLY A 177 -30.74 0.13 -33.38
N GLU A 178 -29.80 0.21 -34.31
CA GLU A 178 -28.91 1.31 -34.67
C GLU A 178 -27.64 1.43 -33.82
N SER A 179 -26.64 0.71 -34.31
CA SER A 179 -25.22 0.98 -34.10
C SER A 179 -24.90 2.46 -34.38
N ALA A 180 -24.53 3.20 -33.34
CA ALA A 180 -23.65 4.34 -33.49
C ALA A 180 -22.20 3.84 -33.35
N SER A 181 -21.53 3.70 -34.48
CA SER A 181 -20.07 3.66 -34.52
C SER A 181 -19.55 5.03 -34.06
N GLY A 182 -18.99 5.05 -32.85
CA GLY A 182 -18.28 6.21 -32.30
C GLY A 182 -16.90 5.78 -31.83
N THR A 183 -15.90 5.99 -32.67
CA THR A 183 -14.49 5.88 -32.32
C THR A 183 -14.10 6.98 -31.31
N GLY A 184 -13.56 6.60 -30.14
CA GLY A 184 -12.93 7.50 -29.16
C GLY A 184 -12.98 6.89 -27.75
N ARG A 185 -12.05 6.03 -27.34
CA ARG A 185 -10.81 6.39 -26.60
C ARG A 185 -11.08 7.23 -25.33
N GLY A 186 -11.22 6.53 -24.19
CA GLY A 186 -11.13 7.07 -22.82
C GLY A 186 -12.32 7.89 -22.35
N GLY A 187 -13.11 7.37 -21.41
CA GLY A 187 -14.00 8.22 -20.61
C GLY A 187 -13.18 9.27 -19.86
N ALA A 188 -13.80 10.41 -19.52
CA ALA A 188 -13.13 11.46 -18.75
C ALA A 188 -12.56 10.90 -17.44
N THR A 189 -11.41 11.36 -16.99
CA THR A 189 -10.79 10.93 -15.72
C THR A 189 -11.57 11.44 -14.50
N GLY A 190 -11.29 10.85 -13.33
CA GLY A 190 -11.81 11.34 -12.05
C GLY A 190 -11.48 12.82 -11.80
N LEU A 191 -10.28 13.27 -12.17
CA LEU A 191 -9.88 14.68 -12.06
C LEU A 191 -10.71 15.59 -12.99
N GLU A 192 -10.94 15.17 -14.24
CA GLU A 192 -11.73 15.95 -15.21
C GLU A 192 -13.20 16.06 -14.79
N GLU A 193 -13.77 14.99 -14.22
CA GLU A 193 -15.14 15.02 -13.68
C GLU A 193 -15.22 15.92 -12.45
N THR A 194 -14.26 15.81 -11.53
CA THR A 194 -14.20 16.65 -10.33
C THR A 194 -14.05 18.13 -10.70
N SER A 195 -13.21 18.45 -11.68
CA SER A 195 -13.02 19.83 -12.17
C SER A 195 -14.30 20.38 -12.81
N ARG A 196 -15.02 19.56 -13.60
CA ARG A 196 -16.33 19.94 -14.17
C ARG A 196 -17.37 20.20 -13.07
N PHE A 197 -17.44 19.35 -12.05
CA PHE A 197 -18.35 19.54 -10.93
C PHE A 197 -18.04 20.80 -10.13
N ALA A 198 -16.76 21.03 -9.79
CA ALA A 198 -16.32 22.21 -9.06
C ALA A 198 -16.65 23.53 -9.81
N ALA A 199 -16.48 23.55 -11.13
CA ALA A 199 -16.84 24.69 -11.97
C ALA A 199 -18.35 24.95 -11.98
N ALA A 200 -19.18 23.90 -11.94
CA ALA A 200 -20.64 24.02 -11.96
C ALA A 200 -21.23 24.54 -10.63
N VAL A 201 -20.61 24.18 -9.50
CA VAL A 201 -21.12 24.54 -8.16
C VAL A 201 -20.60 25.89 -7.67
N GLY A 202 -19.57 26.45 -8.31
CA GLY A 202 -18.97 27.73 -7.93
C GLY A 202 -18.19 27.61 -6.63
N ASN A 203 -16.98 27.03 -6.70
CA ASN A 203 -16.14 26.79 -5.52
C ASN A 203 -15.81 28.09 -4.75
N PRO A 204 -15.81 28.04 -3.39
CA PRO A 204 -15.27 29.14 -2.59
C PRO A 204 -13.77 29.32 -2.86
N PRO A 205 -13.18 30.50 -2.54
CA PRO A 205 -11.75 30.74 -2.71
C PRO A 205 -10.96 29.84 -1.73
N LEU A 206 -10.52 28.69 -2.23
CA LEU A 206 -9.69 27.73 -1.51
C LEU A 206 -8.23 27.83 -1.97
N PRO A 207 -7.26 27.47 -1.12
CA PRO A 207 -5.88 27.28 -1.54
C PRO A 207 -5.76 26.28 -2.68
N GLU A 208 -4.74 26.42 -3.53
CA GLU A 208 -4.49 25.57 -4.69
C GLU A 208 -4.48 24.06 -4.35
N ALA A 209 -3.91 23.71 -3.19
CA ALA A 209 -3.86 22.34 -2.69
C ALA A 209 -5.25 21.70 -2.46
N LEU A 210 -6.31 22.51 -2.33
CA LEU A 210 -7.69 22.09 -2.11
C LEU A 210 -8.59 22.35 -3.32
N THR A 211 -8.03 22.81 -4.44
CA THR A 211 -8.74 22.99 -5.71
C THR A 211 -8.28 21.94 -6.73
N PRO A 212 -9.18 21.35 -7.54
CA PRO A 212 -8.80 20.36 -8.55
C PRO A 212 -7.71 20.89 -9.48
N ASN A 213 -6.58 20.18 -9.55
CA ASN A 213 -5.45 20.53 -10.41
C ASN A 213 -4.57 19.29 -10.69
N GLU A 214 -3.63 19.39 -11.64
CA GLU A 214 -2.79 18.25 -12.06
C GLU A 214 -1.93 17.66 -10.93
N SER A 215 -1.54 18.45 -9.93
CA SER A 215 -0.75 17.96 -8.79
C SER A 215 -1.50 16.94 -7.95
N TRP A 216 -2.82 16.82 -8.10
CA TRP A 216 -3.64 15.79 -7.44
C TRP A 216 -3.41 14.40 -8.04
N LEU A 217 -2.73 14.31 -9.18
CA LEU A 217 -2.30 13.05 -9.77
C LEU A 217 -0.89 12.65 -9.32
N GLU A 218 -0.21 13.50 -8.57
CA GLU A 218 1.21 13.36 -8.24
C GLU A 218 1.45 13.11 -6.76
N ARG A 219 2.59 12.47 -6.48
CA ARG A 219 3.05 12.21 -5.12
C ARG A 219 3.43 13.48 -4.35
N GLY A 220 3.79 14.59 -5.00
CA GLY A 220 4.44 15.73 -4.34
C GLY A 220 3.69 16.30 -3.12
N GLY A 221 2.36 16.18 -3.08
CA GLY A 221 1.56 16.52 -1.89
C GLY A 221 1.78 15.59 -0.69
N LEU A 222 2.04 14.30 -0.92
CA LEU A 222 2.37 13.30 0.10
C LEU A 222 3.65 13.67 0.83
N ASP A 223 4.74 13.96 0.11
CA ASP A 223 6.04 14.22 0.75
C ASP A 223 5.96 15.42 1.70
N ARG A 224 5.19 16.44 1.34
CA ARG A 224 4.90 17.58 2.21
C ARG A 224 4.12 17.18 3.47
N LYS A 225 3.12 16.28 3.35
CA LYS A 225 2.38 15.74 4.50
C LYS A 225 3.31 14.96 5.43
N ILE A 226 4.18 14.10 4.88
CA ILE A 226 5.16 13.33 5.67
C ILE A 226 6.08 14.26 6.46
N GLU A 227 6.59 15.32 5.85
CA GLU A 227 7.42 16.31 6.56
C GLU A 227 6.65 17.08 7.64
N ILE A 228 5.35 17.31 7.47
CA ILE A 228 4.50 17.90 8.51
C ILE A 228 4.36 16.93 9.69
N ILE A 229 4.15 15.64 9.42
CA ILE A 229 4.05 14.60 10.45
C ILE A 229 5.36 14.51 11.24
N ILE A 230 6.51 14.40 10.54
CA ILE A 230 7.84 14.36 11.16
C ILE A 230 8.06 15.59 12.04
N ARG A 231 7.81 16.81 11.54
CA ARG A 231 7.96 18.01 12.37
C ARG A 231 7.02 18.04 13.57
N GLY A 232 5.81 17.53 13.42
CA GLY A 232 4.82 17.43 14.50
C GLY A 232 5.29 16.53 15.62
N VAL A 233 5.73 15.30 15.29
CA VAL A 233 6.31 14.36 16.26
C VAL A 233 7.56 14.96 16.91
N ALA A 234 8.46 15.53 16.13
CA ALA A 234 9.69 16.14 16.63
C ALA A 234 9.45 17.31 17.60
N ALA A 235 8.35 18.06 17.45
CA ALA A 235 7.99 19.13 18.37
C ALA A 235 7.41 18.62 19.70
N GLY A 236 6.83 17.41 19.71
CA GLY A 236 6.32 16.74 20.91
C GLY A 236 7.41 16.06 21.75
N LEU A 237 8.50 15.63 21.09
CA LEU A 237 9.74 15.17 21.72
C LEU A 237 10.41 16.36 22.43
N SER A 238 10.11 16.58 23.71
CA SER A 238 10.71 17.67 24.48
C SER A 238 12.25 17.65 24.37
N PRO A 239 12.92 18.81 24.24
CA PRO A 239 14.38 18.86 24.29
C PRO A 239 14.83 18.68 25.75
N SER A 240 14.92 17.43 26.23
CA SER A 240 15.37 17.17 27.59
C SER A 240 16.45 16.08 27.63
N ALA A 241 17.64 16.52 28.08
CA ALA A 241 18.76 15.75 28.63
C ALA A 241 19.88 15.24 27.69
N THR A 242 20.35 16.05 26.72
CA THR A 242 21.68 15.80 26.11
C THR A 242 22.65 17.01 26.04
N ASP A 243 22.32 18.18 26.61
CA ASP A 243 23.19 19.37 26.45
C ASP A 243 23.60 20.09 27.75
N THR A 244 23.82 19.36 28.86
CA THR A 244 24.39 19.92 30.11
C THR A 244 25.57 19.12 30.68
N GLY A 245 26.35 18.46 29.82
CA GLY A 245 27.52 17.66 30.21
C GLY A 245 28.88 18.24 29.86
N GLY A 246 29.01 19.55 29.61
CA GLY A 246 30.24 20.12 29.05
C GLY A 246 30.54 21.56 29.46
N GLN A 247 30.50 21.90 30.75
CA GLN A 247 31.24 23.07 31.25
C GLN A 247 32.52 22.61 31.93
N SER A 248 33.62 22.86 31.22
CA SER A 248 35.01 22.75 31.62
C SER A 248 35.24 23.32 33.02
N ALA A 249 35.72 22.47 33.93
CA ALA A 249 36.44 22.92 35.11
C ALA A 249 37.81 23.46 34.68
N SER A 250 37.90 24.74 34.31
CA SER A 250 39.17 25.43 34.09
C SER A 250 39.64 26.11 35.37
N GLY A 251 40.67 25.50 35.97
CA GLY A 251 41.78 26.07 36.72
C GLY A 251 41.62 27.46 37.33
N GLY A 252 41.62 27.52 38.67
CA GLY A 252 41.83 28.73 39.43
C GLY A 252 42.52 28.40 40.75
N ASP A 253 43.80 28.03 40.69
CA ASP A 253 44.65 28.01 41.88
C ASP A 253 45.95 28.75 41.57
N VAL A 254 46.01 30.02 41.98
CA VAL A 254 47.24 30.82 42.07
C VAL A 254 47.27 31.36 43.50
N SER A 255 47.80 30.55 44.40
CA SER A 255 48.28 30.97 45.70
C SER A 255 49.80 31.11 45.63
N GLY A 256 50.28 32.35 45.55
CA GLY A 256 51.70 32.70 45.56
C GLY A 256 51.89 33.99 46.35
N GLN A 257 51.87 33.86 47.67
CA GLN A 257 52.10 34.94 48.62
C GLN A 257 53.60 35.03 48.94
N ARG A 258 54.07 36.27 49.12
CA ARG A 258 55.44 36.67 49.49
C ARG A 258 55.97 36.00 50.75
#